data_AF-A0A6B3FXQ2-F1
#
_entry.id   AF-A0A6B3FXQ2-F1
#
_cell.length_a   1.000
_cell.length_b   1.000
_cell.length_c   1.000
_cell.angle_alpha   90.00
_cell.angle_beta   90.00
_cell.angle_gamma   90.00
#
_symmetry.space_group_name_H-M   'P 1'
#
loop_
_entity.id
_entity.type
_entity.pdbx_description
1 polymer ?
#
loop_
_entity_poly.entity_id
_entity_poly.type
_entity_poly.pdbx_seq_one_letter_code
_entity_poly.pdbx_strand_id
1 'polypeptide(L)' 'VALIHQNAPHRTLPFGPATVEAELVETRAAKFDLTLAVVEEPGTDGLRAALNYRTALFDRPTVEALAHR' A
#
# COMPACT_ATOMS: atom_id res chain seq x y z
N VAL A 1 -3.15 -16.16 6.80
CA VAL A 1 -2.81 -14.73 7.01
C VAL A 1 -1.31 -14.57 6.85
N ALA A 2 -0.85 -13.77 5.90
CA ALA A 2 0.56 -13.45 5.71
C ALA A 2 0.72 -11.93 5.89
N LEU A 3 1.61 -11.52 6.80
CA LEU A 3 2.02 -10.12 6.90
C LEU A 3 3.25 -9.95 6.01
N ILE A 4 3.12 -9.15 4.97
CA ILE A 4 4.22 -8.84 4.06
C ILE A 4 4.45 -7.36 4.13
N HIS A 5 5.53 -6.98 4.80
CA HIS A 5 6.01 -5.62 4.82
C HIS A 5 6.89 -5.42 3.57
N GLN A 6 6.35 -4.74 2.57
CA GLN A 6 7.14 -4.21 1.46
C GLN A 6 7.78 -2.92 1.95
N ASN A 7 9.02 -2.99 2.45
CA ASN A 7 9.82 -1.78 2.65
C ASN A 7 10.15 -1.20 1.26
N ALA A 8 9.26 -0.34 0.76
CA ALA A 8 9.46 0.44 -0.44
C ALA A 8 9.69 1.89 0.00
N PRO A 9 10.92 2.26 0.41
CA PRO A 9 11.21 3.61 0.85
C PRO A 9 10.82 4.59 -0.26
N HIS A 10 10.13 5.67 0.11
CA HIS A 10 9.74 6.72 -0.81
C HIS A 10 10.99 7.21 -1.54
N ARG A 11 11.08 6.90 -2.83
CA ARG A 11 12.24 7.19 -3.64
C ARG A 11 11.80 8.18 -4.70
N THR A 12 12.11 9.46 -4.48
CA THR A 12 12.12 10.42 -5.57
C THR A 12 13.26 10.01 -6.47
N LEU A 13 12.93 9.35 -7.58
CA LEU A 13 13.92 8.86 -8.51
C LEU A 13 14.18 9.96 -9.55
N PRO A 14 15.44 10.30 -9.84
CA PRO A 14 15.75 11.16 -10.97
C PRO A 14 15.33 10.45 -12.27
N PHE A 15 14.56 11.14 -13.09
CA PHE A 15 14.07 10.63 -14.38
C PHE A 15 14.42 11.64 -15.48
N GLY A 16 15.71 11.68 -15.84
CA GLY A 16 16.25 12.75 -16.68
C GLY A 16 16.15 14.11 -15.97
N PRO A 17 15.63 15.17 -16.63
CA PRO A 17 15.43 16.48 -15.99
C PRO A 17 14.20 16.53 -15.06
N ALA A 18 13.39 15.47 -15.01
CA ALA A 18 12.19 15.41 -14.19
C ALA A 18 12.40 14.59 -12.91
N THR A 19 11.62 14.92 -11.89
CA THR A 19 11.46 14.12 -10.67
C THR A 19 10.14 13.34 -10.75
N VAL A 20 10.18 12.06 -10.40
CA VAL A 20 8.99 11.22 -10.27
C VAL A 20 8.78 10.82 -8.83
N GLU A 21 7.51 10.80 -8.41
CA GLU A 21 7.09 10.31 -7.09
C GLU A 21 6.55 8.89 -7.22
N ALA A 22 6.89 8.06 -6.24
CA ALA A 22 6.33 6.71 -6.16
C ALA A 22 4.85 6.81 -5.73
N GLU A 23 3.95 6.37 -6.61
CA GLU A 23 2.54 6.25 -6.30
C GLU A 23 2.22 4.81 -5.87
N LEU A 24 1.39 4.67 -4.84
CA LEU A 24 0.84 3.38 -4.43
C LEU A 24 -0.19 2.92 -5.47
N VAL A 25 0.20 2.00 -6.34
CA VAL A 25 -0.68 1.42 -7.35
C VAL A 25 -1.34 0.15 -6.81
N GLU A 26 -2.66 0.05 -6.93
CA GLU A 26 -3.41 -1.18 -6.67
C GLU A 26 -2.94 -2.30 -7.62
N THR A 27 -2.47 -3.41 -7.06
CA THR A 27 -2.10 -4.59 -7.84
C THR A 27 -3.34 -5.44 -8.13
N ARG A 28 -3.73 -5.54 -9.41
CA ARG A 28 -4.97 -6.19 -9.89
C ARG A 28 -5.17 -7.66 -9.47
N ALA A 29 -4.16 -8.33 -8.93
CA ALA A 29 -4.28 -9.69 -8.41
C ALA A 29 -3.67 -9.78 -7.01
N ALA A 30 -4.50 -10.02 -6.00
CA ALA A 30 -4.07 -10.23 -4.63
C ALA A 30 -3.31 -11.57 -4.53
N LYS A 31 -1.98 -11.49 -4.53
CA LYS A 31 -1.08 -12.67 -4.40
C LYS A 31 -1.31 -13.42 -3.09
N PHE A 32 -1.76 -12.70 -2.05
CA PHE A 32 -2.17 -13.21 -0.74
C PHE A 32 -3.64 -12.87 -0.48
N ASP A 33 -4.26 -13.48 0.52
CA ASP A 33 -5.69 -13.24 0.82
C ASP A 33 -5.95 -11.79 1.28
N LEU A 34 -4.98 -11.19 2.00
CA LEU A 34 -4.95 -9.81 2.45
C LEU A 34 -3.49 -9.31 2.46
N THR A 35 -3.25 -8.06 2.10
CA THR A 35 -1.93 -7.40 2.15
C THR A 35 -2.11 -5.95 2.57
N LEU A 36 -1.33 -5.50 3.56
CA LEU A 36 -1.22 -4.10 3.98
C LEU A 36 0.14 -3.56 3.55
N ALA A 37 0.14 -2.51 2.74
CA ALA A 37 1.32 -1.73 2.41
C ALA A 37 1.29 -0.41 3.18
N VAL A 38 2.43 0.00 3.74
CA VAL A 38 2.58 1.28 4.47
C VAL A 38 3.86 1.94 3.98
N VAL A 39 3.78 3.24 3.72
CA VAL A 39 4.91 4.09 3.35
C VAL A 39 4.88 5.37 4.17
N GLU A 40 6.06 5.89 4.53
CA GLU A 40 6.19 7.20 5.15
C GLU A 40 5.85 8.29 4.14
N GLU A 41 5.11 9.31 4.57
CA GLU A 41 4.81 10.46 3.75
C GLU A 41 6.00 11.44 3.79
N PRO A 42 6.66 11.73 2.64
CA PRO A 42 7.87 12.54 2.65
C PRO A 42 7.62 13.94 3.22
N GLY A 43 8.50 14.36 4.14
CA GLY A 43 8.46 15.70 4.71
C GLY A 43 7.39 15.90 5.80
N THR A 44 6.72 14.84 6.23
CA THR A 44 5.82 14.85 7.39
C THR A 44 6.11 13.66 8.31
N ASP A 45 5.57 13.67 9.53
CA ASP A 45 5.55 12.48 10.40
C ASP A 45 4.35 11.54 10.05
N GLY A 46 3.81 11.69 8.85
CA GLY A 46 2.63 10.98 8.37
C GLY A 46 2.96 9.62 7.76
N LEU A 47 1.97 8.73 7.76
CA LEU A 47 2.02 7.43 7.10
C LEU A 47 0.89 7.33 6.09
N ARG A 48 1.17 6.80 4.89
CA ARG A 48 0.17 6.40 3.91
C ARG A 48 0.09 4.88 3.86
N ALA A 49 -1.13 4.35 3.83
CA ALA A 49 -1.35 2.91 3.82
C ALA A 49 -2.34 2.49 2.73
N ALA A 50 -2.20 1.26 2.25
CA ALA A 50 -3.09 0.63 1.28
C ALA A 50 -3.36 -0.83 1.66
N LEU A 51 -4.62 -1.26 1.60
CA LEU A 51 -5.03 -2.65 1.78
C LEU A 51 -5.46 -3.25 0.45
N ASN A 52 -4.84 -4.36 0.06
CA ASN A 52 -5.24 -5.18 -1.08
C ASN A 52 -5.75 -6.53 -0.58
N TYR A 53 -6.88 -7.01 -1.11
CA TYR A 53 -7.52 -8.23 -0.63
C TYR A 53 -8.21 -9.00 -1.75
N ARG A 54 -8.40 -10.30 -1.52
CA ARG A 54 -9.19 -11.14 -2.42
C ARG A 54 -10.68 -10.91 -2.18
N THR A 55 -11.36 -10.34 -3.18
CA THR A 55 -12.80 -10.09 -3.13
C THR A 55 -13.66 -11.35 -3.04
N ALA A 56 -13.10 -12.51 -3.40
CA ALA A 56 -13.73 -13.80 -3.19
C ALA A 56 -13.80 -14.23 -1.71
N LEU A 57 -12.99 -13.61 -0.83
CA LEU A 57 -12.89 -13.96 0.60
C LEU A 57 -13.28 -12.80 1.53
N PHE A 58 -13.10 -11.56 1.10
CA PHE A 58 -13.40 -10.37 1.88
C PHE A 58 -14.18 -9.35 1.04
N ASP A 59 -15.12 -8.68 1.67
CA ASP A 59 -15.79 -7.52 1.09
C ASP A 59 -15.20 -6.21 1.65
N ARG A 60 -15.54 -5.10 0.99
CA ARG A 60 -15.07 -3.76 1.38
C ARG A 60 -15.41 -3.42 2.85
N PRO A 61 -16.65 -3.58 3.32
CA PRO A 61 -16.98 -3.28 4.72
C PRO A 61 -16.15 -4.07 5.74
N THR A 62 -15.86 -5.35 5.47
CA THR A 62 -15.03 -6.18 6.35
C THR A 62 -13.61 -5.66 6.44
N VAL A 63 -13.03 -5.24 5.31
CA VAL A 63 -11.66 -4.70 5.26
C VAL A 63 -11.57 -3.31 5.89
N GLU A 64 -12.59 -2.47 5.72
CA GLU A 64 -12.69 -1.18 6.42
C GLU A 64 -12.74 -1.37 7.94
N ALA A 65 -13.54 -2.33 8.43
CA ALA A 65 -13.58 -2.67 9.85
C ALA A 65 -12.22 -3.17 10.38
N LEU A 66 -11.45 -3.90 9.55
CA LEU A 66 -10.08 -4.31 9.89
C LEU A 66 -9.12 -3.11 9.92
N ALA A 67 -9.29 -2.11 9.04
CA ALA A 67 -8.46 -0.90 9.02
C ALA A 67 -8.69 0.03 10.22
N HIS A 68 -9.82 -0.12 10.91
CA HIS A 68 -10.18 0.64 12.11
C HIS A 68 -9.78 -0.04 13.43
N ARG A 69 -9.12 -1.20 13.39
CA ARG A 69 -8.64 -1.95 14.56
C ARG A 69 -7.13 -1.83 14.72
#